data_AF-A0A6M1ZBA8-F1
#
_entry.id   AF-A0A6M1ZBA8-F1
#
_cell.length_a   1.000
_cell.length_b   1.000
_cell.length_c   1.000
_cell.angle_alpha   90.00
_cell.angle_beta   90.00
_cell.angle_gamma   90.00
#
_symmetry.space_group_name_H-M   'P 1'
#
loop_
_entity.id
_entity.type
_entity.pdbx_description
1 polymer ?
#
loop_
_entity_poly.entity_id
_entity_poly.type
_entity_poly.pdbx_seq_one_letter_code
_entity_poly.pdbx_strand_id
1 'polypeptide(L)'
;MNKPLSEISQLLSSRRREKNLSLQDVEAATAIKRLFLEAIEEGNLESLGPKQVYAIGFMRAYAEFLGIDASQVAYAIPEQKFEFSYGIGTVQSRKGFGGKPKWLPNLIWGGVALTMLILAWYFARVVGLL
;
A
#
# COMPACT_ATOMS: atom_id res chain seq x y z
N MET A 1 20.61 -0.22 -10.33
CA MET A 1 20.40 1.24 -10.36
C MET A 1 18.91 1.49 -10.41
N ASN A 2 18.35 2.23 -9.47
CA ASN A 2 16.94 2.61 -9.49
C ASN A 2 16.80 3.81 -10.45
N LYS A 3 16.01 3.66 -11.51
CA LYS A 3 15.83 4.71 -12.53
C LYS A 3 14.72 5.67 -12.11
N PRO A 4 14.88 6.99 -12.33
CA PRO A 4 13.81 7.95 -12.08
C PRO A 4 12.62 7.72 -13.03
N LEU A 5 11.43 8.16 -12.60
CA LEU A 5 10.19 8.04 -13.39
C LEU A 5 10.34 8.59 -14.81
N SER A 6 11.02 9.73 -14.99
CA SER A 6 11.24 10.34 -16.30
C SER A 6 11.99 9.42 -17.26
N GLU A 7 13.02 8.72 -16.79
CA GLU A 7 13.82 7.80 -17.62
C GLU A 7 12.99 6.57 -18.02
N ILE A 8 12.19 6.03 -17.10
CA ILE A 8 11.28 4.91 -17.42
C ILE A 8 10.19 5.34 -18.41
N SER A 9 9.63 6.54 -18.24
CA SER A 9 8.61 7.10 -19.13
C SER A 9 9.13 7.24 -20.55
N GLN A 10 10.34 7.78 -20.69
CA GLN A 10 11.03 7.89 -21.99
C GLN A 10 11.36 6.52 -22.59
N LEU A 11 11.80 5.55 -21.78
CA LEU A 11 12.08 4.18 -22.23
C LEU A 11 10.83 3.51 -22.81
N LEU A 12 9.70 3.62 -22.12
CA LEU A 12 8.42 3.07 -22.58
C LEU A 12 7.97 3.72 -23.90
N SER A 13 8.01 5.05 -23.98
CA SER A 13 7.63 5.78 -25.20
C SER A 13 8.53 5.42 -26.38
N SER A 14 9.85 5.36 -26.14
CA SER A 14 10.84 5.01 -27.18
C SER A 14 10.60 3.60 -27.70
N ARG A 15 10.44 2.61 -26.81
CA ARG A 15 10.20 1.22 -27.20
C ARG A 15 8.87 1.03 -27.95
N ARG A 16 7.81 1.76 -27.58
CA ARG A 16 6.55 1.74 -28.34
C ARG A 16 6.75 2.26 -29.76
N ARG A 17 7.46 3.38 -29.91
CA ARG A 17 7.76 4.00 -31.22
C ARG A 17 8.65 3.11 -32.08
N GLU A 18 9.65 2.45 -31.50
CA GLU A 18 10.49 1.45 -32.19
C GLU A 18 9.67 0.28 -32.76
N LYS A 19 8.58 -0.10 -32.07
CA LYS A 19 7.63 -1.12 -32.53
C LYS A 19 6.57 -0.59 -33.49
N ASN A 20 6.62 0.69 -33.86
CA ASN A 20 5.63 1.39 -34.70
C ASN A 20 4.19 1.27 -34.18
N LEU A 21 4.01 1.22 -32.85
CA LEU A 21 2.68 1.11 -32.24
C LEU A 21 2.14 2.50 -31.88
N SER A 22 0.87 2.76 -32.19
CA SER A 22 0.16 3.92 -31.67
C SER A 22 -0.30 3.68 -30.23
N LEU A 23 -0.70 4.74 -29.52
CA LEU A 23 -1.31 4.60 -28.20
C LEU A 23 -2.65 3.84 -28.27
N GLN A 24 -3.35 3.91 -29.40
CA GLN A 24 -4.62 3.18 -29.62
C GLN A 24 -4.36 1.68 -29.74
N ASP A 25 -3.27 1.28 -30.40
CA ASP A 25 -2.90 -0.14 -30.52
C ASP A 25 -2.57 -0.74 -29.15
N VAL A 26 -1.85 0.03 -28.32
CA VAL A 26 -1.53 -0.37 -26.95
C VAL A 26 -2.80 -0.43 -26.09
N GLU A 27 -3.69 0.57 -26.19
CA GLU A 27 -4.96 0.59 -25.48
C GLU A 27 -5.82 -0.63 -25.85
N ALA A 28 -5.89 -0.99 -27.14
CA ALA A 28 -6.62 -2.17 -27.60
C ALA A 28 -6.01 -3.48 -27.08
N ALA A 29 -4.68 -3.58 -27.03
CA ALA A 29 -3.99 -4.81 -26.60
C ALA A 29 -3.94 -5.00 -25.08
N THR A 30 -3.86 -3.92 -24.31
CA THR A 30 -3.65 -3.97 -22.85
C THR A 30 -4.89 -3.58 -22.04
N ALA A 31 -5.93 -3.06 -22.69
CA ALA A 31 -7.11 -2.46 -22.07
C ALA A 31 -6.79 -1.26 -21.14
N ILE A 32 -5.56 -0.74 -21.19
CA ILE A 32 -5.17 0.46 -20.46
C ILE A 32 -5.64 1.67 -21.26
N LYS A 33 -6.51 2.50 -20.65
CA LYS A 33 -7.04 3.67 -21.36
C LYS A 33 -5.90 4.59 -21.81
N ARG A 34 -6.02 5.16 -23.01
CA ARG A 34 -5.02 6.06 -23.59
C ARG A 34 -4.62 7.20 -22.65
N LEU A 35 -5.57 7.75 -21.88
CA LEU A 35 -5.30 8.77 -20.84
C LEU A 35 -4.16 8.36 -19.88
N PHE A 36 -4.12 7.09 -19.46
CA PHE A 36 -3.06 6.60 -18.59
C PHE A 36 -1.74 6.41 -19.34
N LEU A 37 -1.80 5.91 -20.58
CA LEU A 37 -0.61 5.71 -21.41
C LEU A 37 0.08 7.05 -21.73
N GLU A 38 -0.69 8.10 -22.02
CA GLU A 38 -0.21 9.47 -22.21
C GLU A 38 0.49 9.99 -20.94
N ALA A 39 -0.21 9.93 -19.79
CA ALA A 39 0.36 10.36 -18.51
C ALA A 39 1.63 9.58 -18.11
N ILE A 40 1.70 8.29 -18.44
CA ILE A 40 2.86 7.43 -18.22
C ILE A 40 4.02 7.88 -19.11
N GLU A 41 3.82 8.12 -20.41
CA GLU A 41 4.89 8.52 -21.32
C GLU A 41 5.39 9.94 -21.05
N GLU A 42 4.53 10.82 -20.55
CA GLU A 42 4.88 12.18 -20.13
C GLU A 42 5.54 12.22 -18.74
N GLY A 43 5.50 11.13 -17.98
CA GLY A 43 5.96 11.08 -16.60
C GLY A 43 5.13 11.96 -15.65
N ASN A 44 3.93 12.38 -16.07
CA ASN A 44 3.03 13.28 -15.33
C ASN A 44 1.84 12.51 -14.76
N LEU A 45 2.13 11.60 -13.82
CA LEU A 45 1.09 10.78 -13.17
C LEU A 45 0.16 11.59 -12.26
N GLU A 46 0.64 12.74 -11.77
CA GLU A 46 -0.14 13.64 -10.90
C GLU A 46 -1.39 14.18 -11.60
N SER A 47 -1.33 14.35 -12.93
CA SER A 47 -2.47 14.76 -13.76
C SER A 47 -3.67 13.80 -13.68
N LEU A 48 -3.43 12.54 -13.30
CA LEU A 48 -4.48 11.54 -13.11
C LEU A 48 -5.23 11.71 -11.78
N GLY A 49 -4.70 12.55 -10.88
CA GLY A 49 -5.25 12.81 -9.56
C GLY A 49 -5.41 11.50 -8.76
N PRO A 50 -6.59 11.23 -8.15
CA PRO A 50 -6.79 10.03 -7.36
C PRO A 50 -6.64 8.71 -8.14
N LYS A 51 -6.73 8.75 -9.48
CA LYS A 51 -6.59 7.55 -10.34
C LYS A 51 -5.14 7.11 -10.50
N GLN A 52 -4.16 7.92 -10.08
CA GLN A 52 -2.75 7.58 -10.17
C GLN A 52 -2.36 6.32 -9.36
N VAL A 53 -3.21 5.88 -8.42
CA VAL A 53 -3.09 4.58 -7.72
C VAL A 53 -2.92 3.40 -8.67
N TYR A 54 -3.52 3.47 -9.87
CA TYR A 54 -3.45 2.41 -10.88
C TYR A 54 -2.20 2.51 -11.76
N ALA A 55 -1.47 3.63 -11.73
CA ALA A 55 -0.36 3.91 -12.63
C ALA A 55 0.76 2.86 -12.52
N ILE A 56 1.12 2.43 -11.31
CA ILE A 56 2.16 1.41 -11.11
C ILE A 56 1.80 0.10 -11.82
N GLY A 57 0.54 -0.36 -11.65
CA GLY A 57 0.05 -1.59 -12.28
C GLY A 57 0.02 -1.47 -13.80
N PHE A 58 -0.47 -0.35 -14.32
CA PHE A 58 -0.52 -0.08 -15.75
C PHE A 58 0.87 0.07 -16.38
N MET A 59 1.82 0.72 -15.71
CA MET A 59 3.20 0.80 -16.18
C MET A 59 3.86 -0.57 -16.26
N ARG A 60 3.60 -1.47 -15.31
CA ARG A 60 4.10 -2.86 -15.36
C ARG A 60 3.50 -3.63 -16.54
N ALA A 61 2.18 -3.61 -16.68
CA ALA A 61 1.51 -4.28 -17.80
C ALA A 61 1.96 -3.72 -19.16
N TYR A 62 2.19 -2.40 -19.24
CA TYR A 62 2.70 -1.77 -20.45
C TYR A 62 4.16 -2.17 -20.74
N ALA A 63 5.02 -2.22 -19.73
CA ALA A 63 6.39 -2.72 -19.87
C ALA A 63 6.43 -4.18 -20.36
N GLU A 64 5.61 -5.05 -19.77
CA GLU A 64 5.47 -6.46 -20.18
C GLU A 64 5.04 -6.57 -21.64
N PHE A 65 4.01 -5.81 -22.05
CA PHE A 65 3.55 -5.76 -23.43
C PHE A 65 4.65 -5.32 -24.41
N LEU A 66 5.51 -4.38 -24.01
CA LEU A 66 6.63 -3.90 -24.82
C LEU A 66 7.87 -4.82 -24.79
N GLY A 67 7.84 -5.91 -24.00
CA GLY A 67 8.99 -6.79 -23.78
C GLY A 67 10.12 -6.10 -23.02
N ILE A 68 9.76 -5.24 -22.07
CA ILE A 68 10.69 -4.61 -21.12
C ILE A 68 10.51 -5.32 -19.78
N ASP A 69 11.63 -5.57 -19.09
CA ASP A 69 11.59 -6.15 -17.75
C ASP A 69 10.86 -5.22 -16.77
N ALA A 70 9.70 -5.67 -16.29
CA ALA A 70 8.83 -4.94 -15.37
C ALA A 70 9.48 -4.67 -14.00
N SER A 71 10.55 -5.38 -13.64
CA SER A 71 11.32 -5.12 -12.43
C SER A 71 11.91 -3.70 -12.42
N GLN A 72 12.20 -3.13 -13.59
CA GLN A 72 12.75 -1.78 -13.74
C GLN A 72 11.73 -0.69 -13.40
N VAL A 73 10.42 -1.00 -13.48
CA VAL A 73 9.31 -0.06 -13.22
C VAL A 73 9.06 0.10 -11.72
N ALA A 74 9.24 -0.96 -10.94
CA ALA A 74 8.86 -1.01 -9.53
C ALA A 74 9.58 0.01 -8.63
N TYR A 75 10.76 0.46 -9.04
CA TYR A 75 11.61 1.37 -8.25
C TYR A 75 11.43 2.85 -8.62
N ALA A 76 10.68 3.15 -9.69
CA ALA A 76 10.61 4.49 -10.25
C ALA A 76 9.52 5.38 -9.62
N ILE A 77 8.53 4.77 -8.96
CA ILE A 77 7.44 5.49 -8.30
C ILE A 77 7.70 5.46 -6.79
N PRO A 78 7.93 6.62 -6.14
CA PRO A 78 8.07 6.67 -4.68
C PRO A 78 6.80 6.13 -4.03
N GLU A 79 6.92 5.43 -2.89
CA GLU A 79 5.76 4.94 -2.11
C GLU A 79 4.84 6.11 -1.76
N GLN A 80 3.83 6.36 -2.59
CA GLN A 80 2.80 7.34 -2.29
C GLN A 80 1.75 6.65 -1.43
N LYS A 81 1.60 7.14 -0.20
CA LYS A 81 0.46 6.80 0.66
C LYS A 81 -0.76 7.45 0.05
N PHE A 82 -1.48 6.70 -0.78
CA PHE A 82 -2.73 7.18 -1.37
C PHE A 82 -3.79 7.28 -0.28
N GLU A 83 -4.19 8.51 0.03
CA GLU A 83 -5.35 8.79 0.86
C GLU A 83 -6.60 8.54 0.01
N PHE A 84 -7.14 7.32 0.11
CA PHE A 84 -8.35 6.93 -0.62
C PHE A 84 -9.56 7.71 -0.07
N SER A 85 -9.80 8.89 -0.63
CA SER A 85 -10.96 9.75 -0.33
C SER A 85 -12.03 9.63 -1.42
N TYR A 86 -12.39 8.41 -1.79
CA TYR A 86 -13.67 8.16 -2.44
C TYR A 86 -14.62 7.75 -1.33
N GLY A 87 -15.68 8.52 -1.06
CA GLY A 87 -16.63 8.37 0.07
C GLY A 87 -17.36 7.02 0.22
N ILE A 88 -16.85 5.96 -0.39
CA ILE A 88 -17.01 4.58 0.03
C ILE A 88 -16.29 4.45 1.38
N GLY A 89 -17.04 4.08 2.42
CA GLY A 89 -16.52 3.90 3.78
C GLY A 89 -15.15 3.24 3.76
N THR A 90 -14.22 3.83 4.51
CA THR A 90 -12.79 3.58 4.47
C THR A 90 -12.49 2.09 4.31
N VAL A 91 -11.81 1.73 3.20
CA VAL A 91 -11.08 0.46 3.16
C VAL A 91 -10.08 0.58 4.30
N GLN A 92 -10.40 -0.05 5.43
CA GLN A 92 -9.45 -0.17 6.53
C GLN A 92 -8.25 -0.87 5.95
N SER A 93 -7.18 -0.11 5.71
CA SER A 93 -5.86 -0.67 5.46
C SER A 93 -5.67 -1.78 6.48
N ARG A 94 -5.48 -3.02 5.99
CA ARG A 94 -5.23 -4.19 6.83
C ARG A 94 -3.97 -3.87 7.63
N LYS A 95 -4.19 -3.26 8.79
CA LYS A 95 -3.16 -2.75 9.68
C LYS A 95 -2.28 -3.95 9.96
N GLY A 96 -1.07 -3.93 9.41
CA GLY A 96 -0.01 -4.83 9.81
C GLY A 96 0.06 -4.85 11.33
N PHE A 97 0.32 -6.05 11.86
CA PHE A 97 0.62 -6.33 13.25
C PHE A 97 1.22 -5.11 13.98
N GLY A 98 0.40 -4.39 14.76
CA GLY A 98 0.81 -3.13 15.38
C GLY A 98 -0.29 -2.38 16.13
N GLY A 99 -1.47 -2.97 16.30
CA GLY A 99 -2.46 -2.45 17.25
C GLY A 99 -2.00 -2.75 18.67
N LYS A 100 -1.94 -1.72 19.53
CA LYS A 100 -1.69 -1.85 20.97
C LYS A 100 -2.42 -3.09 21.51
N PRO A 101 -1.73 -4.05 22.16
CA PRO A 101 -2.33 -5.35 22.44
C PRO A 101 -3.52 -5.17 23.39
N LYS A 102 -4.69 -5.60 22.94
CA LYS A 102 -5.98 -5.46 23.65
C LYS A 102 -6.04 -6.20 24.99
N TRP A 103 -5.00 -6.95 25.36
CA TRP A 103 -4.87 -7.66 26.64
C TRP A 103 -4.46 -6.76 27.83
N LEU A 104 -4.04 -5.51 27.56
CA LEU A 104 -3.45 -4.63 28.56
C LEU A 104 -4.45 -4.26 29.68
N PRO A 105 -5.75 -4.02 29.39
CA PRO A 105 -6.75 -3.74 30.43
C PRO A 105 -7.00 -4.94 31.36
N ASN A 106 -6.92 -6.17 30.84
CA ASN A 106 -7.23 -7.37 31.62
C ASN A 106 -6.12 -7.71 32.63
N LEU A 107 -4.89 -7.26 32.39
CA LEU A 107 -3.78 -7.44 33.33
C LEU A 107 -3.97 -6.62 34.63
N ILE A 108 -4.61 -5.46 34.54
CA ILE A 108 -4.89 -4.58 35.69
C ILE A 108 -5.84 -5.29 36.66
N TRP A 109 -6.90 -5.91 36.13
CA TRP A 109 -7.85 -6.69 36.94
C TRP A 109 -7.20 -7.93 37.57
N GLY A 110 -6.27 -8.58 36.88
CA GLY A 110 -5.49 -9.69 37.46
C GLY A 110 -4.65 -9.24 38.67
N GLY A 111 -4.00 -8.08 38.57
CA GLY A 111 -3.26 -7.49 39.69
C GLY A 111 -4.15 -7.15 40.88
N VAL A 112 -5.31 -6.52 40.64
CA VAL A 112 -6.28 -6.16 41.69
C VAL A 112 -6.86 -7.41 42.38
N ALA A 113 -7.16 -8.47 41.62
CA ALA A 113 -7.63 -9.73 42.20
C ALA A 113 -6.57 -10.38 43.10
N LEU A 114 -5.30 -10.36 42.67
CA LEU A 114 -4.20 -10.94 43.44
C LEU A 114 -3.96 -10.18 44.76
N THR A 115 -3.99 -8.84 44.74
CA THR A 115 -3.84 -8.04 45.97
C THR A 115 -5.01 -8.26 46.93
N MET A 116 -6.23 -8.38 46.42
CA MET A 116 -7.41 -8.67 47.23
C MET A 116 -7.31 -10.04 47.91
N LEU A 117 -6.82 -11.07 47.19
CA LEU A 117 -6.59 -12.41 47.76
C LEU A 117 -5.51 -12.40 48.83
N ILE A 118 -4.41 -11.67 48.62
CA ILE A 118 -3.32 -11.56 49.62
C ILE A 118 -3.84 -10.86 50.89
N LEU A 119 -4.63 -9.80 50.76
CA LEU A 119 -5.25 -9.10 51.89
C LEU A 119 -6.24 -9.98 52.65
N ALA A 120 -7.09 -10.72 51.94
CA ALA A 120 -8.04 -11.65 52.54
C ALA A 120 -7.31 -12.77 53.31
N TRP A 121 -6.24 -13.32 52.72
CA TRP A 121 -5.39 -14.32 53.38
C TRP A 121 -4.70 -13.76 54.64
N TYR A 122 -4.14 -12.55 54.56
CA TYR A 122 -3.51 -11.89 55.70
C TYR A 122 -4.51 -11.63 56.83
N PHE A 123 -5.72 -11.16 56.50
CA PHE A 123 -6.79 -10.96 57.46
C PHE A 123 -7.21 -12.27 58.15
N ALA A 124 -7.42 -13.35 57.39
CA ALA A 124 -7.75 -14.66 57.94
C ALA A 124 -6.66 -15.17 58.90
N ARG A 125 -5.39 -14.95 58.58
CA ARG A 125 -4.25 -15.28 59.45
C ARG A 125 -4.21 -14.46 60.73
N VAL A 126 -4.50 -13.15 60.68
CA VAL A 126 -4.48 -12.27 61.86
C VAL A 126 -5.64 -12.57 62.82
N VAL A 127 -6.81 -12.93 62.28
CA VAL A 127 -8.00 -13.27 63.07
C VAL A 127 -7.95 -14.70 63.65
N GLY A 128 -6.96 -15.52 63.23
CA GLY A 128 -6.78 -16.90 63.72
C GLY A 128 -7.79 -17.89 63.13
N LEU A 129 -8.31 -17.60 61.94
CA LEU A 129 -9.19 -18.50 61.17
C LEU A 129 -8.40 -19.56 60.37
N LEU A 130 -7.07 -19.47 60.37
CA LEU A 130 -6.11 -20.33 59.68
C LEU A 130 -4.92 -20.65 60.57
#